data_AF-A0A0K8MC34-F1
#
_entry.id   AF-A0A0K8MC34-F1
#
_cell.length_a   1.000
_cell.length_b   1.000
_cell.length_c   1.000
_cell.angle_alpha   90.00
_cell.angle_beta   90.00
_cell.angle_gamma   90.00
#
_symmetry.space_group_name_H-M   'P 1'
#
loop_
_entity.id
_entity.type
_entity.pdbx_description
1 polymer ?
#
loop_
_entity_poly.entity_id
_entity_poly.type
_entity_poly.pdbx_seq_one_letter_code
_entity_poly.pdbx_strand_id
1 'polypeptide(L)'
;MDKYYIKSDDWKKIYKFLQFQSGIRVKNEAKTRAFAEAIYCIMRLRGTWQSYTSPYLKNPIKAIATYHPSFLLHSPGQKAQSWQDMLMIKKALSTVA
;
A
#
# COMPACT_ATOMS: atom_id res chain seq x y z
N MET A 1 -19.56 5.91 -4.30
CA MET A 1 -18.24 5.45 -3.78
C MET A 1 -17.18 6.30 -4.43
N ASP A 2 -16.35 6.97 -3.65
CA ASP A 2 -15.24 7.74 -4.20
C ASP A 2 -14.29 6.80 -4.96
N LYS A 3 -13.95 7.19 -6.20
CA LYS A 3 -13.09 6.41 -7.11
C LYS A 3 -11.64 6.27 -6.58
N TYR A 4 -11.28 7.04 -5.56
CA TYR A 4 -9.92 7.22 -5.07
C TYR A 4 -9.89 7.22 -3.54
N TYR A 5 -8.77 6.81 -2.93
CA TYR A 5 -8.62 6.78 -1.48
C TYR A 5 -8.28 8.16 -0.90
N ILE A 6 -7.55 9.00 -1.64
CA ILE A 6 -7.30 10.39 -1.24
C ILE A 6 -8.48 11.24 -1.71
N LYS A 7 -9.10 11.96 -0.76
CA LYS A 7 -10.20 12.90 -1.04
C LYS A 7 -9.77 13.92 -2.10
N SER A 8 -10.71 14.33 -2.95
CA SER A 8 -10.43 15.26 -4.06
C SER A 8 -9.86 16.60 -3.59
N ASP A 9 -10.31 17.11 -2.45
CA ASP A 9 -9.82 18.38 -1.90
C ASP A 9 -8.42 18.27 -1.32
N ASP A 10 -8.11 17.17 -0.64
CA ASP A 10 -6.77 16.89 -0.12
C ASP A 10 -5.79 16.66 -1.27
N TRP A 11 -6.22 15.98 -2.32
CA TRP A 11 -5.43 15.77 -3.53
C TRP A 11 -5.03 17.09 -4.21
N LYS A 12 -5.95 18.06 -4.33
CA LYS A 12 -5.63 19.38 -4.91
C LYS A 12 -4.52 20.10 -4.15
N LYS A 13 -4.53 20.02 -2.81
CA LYS A 13 -3.48 20.61 -1.96
C LYS A 13 -2.15 19.92 -2.18
N ILE A 14 -2.14 18.59 -2.17
CA ILE A 14 -0.94 17.77 -2.40
C ILE A 14 -0.37 18.05 -3.79
N TYR A 15 -1.22 18.05 -4.83
CA TYR A 15 -0.80 18.28 -6.21
C TYR A 15 -0.20 19.67 -6.40
N LYS A 16 -0.82 20.70 -5.80
CA LYS A 16 -0.27 22.06 -5.81
C LYS A 16 1.10 22.12 -5.14
N PHE A 17 1.28 21.44 -4.01
CA PHE A 17 2.59 21.34 -3.35
C PHE A 17 3.63 20.62 -4.23
N LEU A 18 3.26 19.49 -4.85
CA LEU A 18 4.16 18.70 -5.70
C LEU A 18 4.67 19.47 -6.92
N GLN A 19 3.87 20.40 -7.46
CA GLN A 19 4.28 21.25 -8.59
C GLN A 19 5.44 22.20 -8.26
N PHE A 20 5.60 22.59 -6.99
CA PHE A 20 6.69 23.48 -6.57
C PHE A 20 7.98 22.74 -6.23
N GLN A 21 7.96 21.42 -6.16
CA GLN A 21 9.13 20.64 -5.79
C GLN A 21 10.07 20.48 -6.99
N SER A 22 11.26 21.08 -6.92
CA SER A 22 12.25 21.12 -8.01
C SER A 22 12.67 19.74 -8.53
N GLY A 23 12.54 18.69 -7.71
CA GLY A 23 12.85 17.30 -8.07
C GLY A 23 11.71 16.53 -8.75
N ILE A 24 10.49 17.07 -8.81
CA ILE A 24 9.31 16.33 -9.29
C ILE A 24 8.77 16.98 -10.57
N ARG A 25 8.97 16.30 -11.72
CA ARG A 25 8.38 16.72 -13.00
C ARG A 25 6.96 16.19 -13.13
N VAL A 26 6.00 16.97 -12.64
CA VAL A 26 4.58 16.64 -12.71
C VAL A 26 4.02 17.06 -14.08
N LYS A 27 4.02 16.15 -15.05
CA LYS A 27 3.47 16.40 -16.40
C LYS A 27 2.02 15.94 -16.58
N ASN A 28 1.50 15.11 -15.66
CA ASN A 28 0.18 14.51 -15.79
C ASN A 28 -0.41 14.22 -14.40
N GLU A 29 -1.49 14.93 -14.06
CA GLU A 29 -2.16 14.79 -12.77
C GLU A 29 -2.68 13.38 -12.52
N ALA A 30 -3.33 12.77 -13.51
CA ALA A 30 -3.94 11.45 -13.36
C ALA A 30 -2.90 10.37 -13.06
N LYS A 31 -1.74 10.41 -13.74
CA LYS A 31 -0.64 9.47 -13.48
C LYS A 31 0.00 9.71 -12.12
N THR A 32 0.23 10.97 -11.74
CA THR A 32 0.78 11.32 -10.43
C THR A 32 -0.16 10.91 -9.31
N ARG A 33 -1.48 11.06 -9.52
CA ARG A 33 -2.50 10.59 -8.58
C ARG A 33 -2.49 9.08 -8.45
N ALA A 34 -2.53 8.34 -9.55
CA ALA A 34 -2.51 6.89 -9.52
C ALA A 34 -1.28 6.34 -8.76
N PHE A 35 -0.12 6.97 -8.95
CA PHE A 35 1.09 6.60 -8.22
C PHE A 35 0.99 6.90 -6.71
N ALA A 36 0.57 8.11 -6.33
CA ALA A 36 0.41 8.49 -4.92
C ALA A 36 -0.63 7.61 -4.20
N GLU A 37 -1.73 7.31 -4.88
CA GLU A 37 -2.77 6.40 -4.40
C GLU A 37 -2.24 4.98 -4.19
N ALA A 38 -1.42 4.45 -5.12
CA ALA A 38 -0.83 3.12 -4.97
C ALA A 38 0.07 3.03 -3.74
N ILE A 39 0.90 4.05 -3.49
CA ILE A 39 1.76 4.13 -2.30
C ILE A 39 0.91 4.27 -1.02
N TYR A 40 -0.08 5.16 -1.03
CA TYR A 40 -0.97 5.35 0.11
C TYR A 40 -1.75 4.06 0.44
N CYS A 41 -2.19 3.34 -0.60
CA CYS A 41 -2.90 2.09 -0.49
C CYS A 41 -2.06 1.02 0.23
N ILE A 42 -0.80 0.78 -0.20
CA ILE A 42 0.04 -0.22 0.46
C ILE A 42 0.33 0.14 1.93
N MET A 43 0.55 1.42 2.23
CA MET A 43 0.78 1.88 3.60
C MET A 43 -0.46 1.68 4.50
N ARG A 44 -1.67 1.76 3.94
CA ARG A 44 -2.92 1.59 4.67
C ARG A 44 -3.34 0.12 4.83
N LEU A 45 -3.16 -0.70 3.79
CA LEU A 45 -3.59 -2.10 3.82
C LEU A 45 -2.64 -2.98 4.65
N ARG A 46 -1.38 -2.55 4.82
CA ARG A 46 -0.38 -3.22 5.65
C ARG A 46 -0.89 -3.50 7.07
N GLY A 47 -0.48 -4.63 7.64
CA GLY A 47 -0.75 -4.98 9.03
C GLY A 47 -2.20 -5.39 9.32
N THR A 48 -3.05 -5.48 8.29
CA THR A 48 -4.44 -5.92 8.41
C THR A 48 -4.66 -7.22 7.64
N TRP A 49 -5.36 -8.17 8.25
CA TRP A 49 -5.81 -9.38 7.56
C TRP A 49 -7.00 -9.03 6.67
N GLN A 50 -6.91 -9.43 5.41
CA GLN A 50 -7.96 -9.22 4.42
C GLN A 50 -8.40 -10.53 3.82
N SER A 51 -9.67 -10.58 3.44
CA SER A 51 -10.26 -11.71 2.73
C SER A 51 -10.07 -11.49 1.23
N TYR A 52 -9.16 -12.23 0.62
CA TYR A 52 -8.94 -12.18 -0.82
C TYR A 52 -9.84 -13.22 -1.50
N THR A 53 -10.65 -12.74 -2.45
CA THR A 53 -11.49 -13.55 -3.32
C THR A 53 -11.13 -13.28 -4.77
N SER A 54 -11.17 -14.32 -5.60
CA SER A 54 -10.94 -14.23 -7.03
C SER A 54 -11.82 -15.26 -7.73
N PRO A 55 -12.27 -15.01 -8.97
CA PRO A 55 -13.16 -15.92 -9.69
C PRO A 55 -12.65 -17.38 -9.78
N TYR A 56 -11.33 -17.57 -9.67
CA TYR A 56 -10.69 -18.89 -9.74
C TYR A 56 -10.53 -19.58 -8.37
N LEU A 57 -10.86 -18.90 -7.26
CA LEU A 57 -10.78 -19.44 -5.91
C LEU A 57 -12.15 -19.95 -5.45
N LYS A 58 -12.20 -21.21 -4.99
CA LYS A 58 -13.41 -21.81 -4.40
C LYS A 58 -13.81 -21.18 -3.07
N ASN A 59 -12.81 -20.83 -2.25
CA ASN A 59 -12.99 -20.23 -0.93
C ASN A 59 -12.11 -18.98 -0.82
N PRO A 60 -12.58 -17.93 -0.12
CA PRO A 60 -11.76 -16.77 0.17
C PRO A 60 -10.56 -17.14 1.05
N ILE A 61 -9.40 -16.57 0.76
CA ILE A 61 -8.16 -16.80 1.53
C ILE A 61 -7.79 -15.56 2.34
N LYS A 62 -7.22 -15.79 3.52
CA LYS A 62 -6.67 -14.70 4.33
C LYS A 62 -5.35 -14.25 3.71
N ALA A 63 -5.27 -12.99 3.35
CA ALA A 63 -4.07 -12.35 2.82
C ALA A 63 -3.69 -11.14 3.68
N ILE A 64 -2.40 -10.84 3.74
CA ILE A 64 -1.87 -9.63 4.36
C ILE A 64 -0.98 -8.92 3.34
N ALA A 65 -1.12 -7.60 3.24
CA ALA A 65 -0.25 -6.79 2.38
C ALA A 65 1.05 -6.46 3.13
N THR A 66 2.20 -6.58 2.47
CA THR A 66 3.52 -6.23 3.02
C THR A 66 4.38 -5.49 1.98
N TYR A 67 5.52 -4.91 2.40
CA TYR A 67 6.41 -4.19 1.49
C TYR A 67 7.22 -5.16 0.61
N HIS A 68 7.48 -4.74 -0.63
CA HIS A 68 8.31 -5.50 -1.57
C HIS A 68 9.79 -5.53 -1.11
N PRO A 69 10.52 -6.65 -1.25
CA PRO A 69 11.91 -6.75 -0.81
C PRO A 69 12.84 -5.67 -1.37
N SER A 70 12.68 -5.30 -2.64
CA SER A 70 13.49 -4.22 -3.26
C SER A 70 13.29 -2.87 -2.57
N PHE A 71 12.07 -2.58 -2.07
CA PHE A 71 11.81 -1.34 -1.32
C PHE A 71 12.56 -1.32 0.02
N LEU A 72 12.64 -2.48 0.69
CA LEU A 72 13.33 -2.62 1.98
C LEU A 72 14.84 -2.45 1.92
N LEU A 73 15.45 -2.66 0.74
CA LEU A 73 16.88 -2.39 0.53
C LEU A 73 17.19 -0.89 0.62
N HIS A 74 16.28 -0.06 0.11
CA HIS A 74 16.44 1.39 0.06
C HIS A 74 15.88 2.11 1.30
N SER A 75 15.08 1.42 2.12
CA SER A 75 14.41 2.00 3.29
C SER A 75 14.52 1.06 4.50
N PRO A 76 15.70 0.98 5.15
CA PRO A 76 15.95 0.01 6.22
C PRO A 76 15.03 0.18 7.44
N GLY A 77 14.56 1.40 7.73
CA GLY A 77 13.60 1.66 8.82
C GLY A 77 12.28 0.90 8.68
N GLN A 78 11.92 0.49 7.46
CA GLN A 78 10.67 -0.23 7.17
C GLN A 78 10.80 -1.76 7.30
N LYS A 79 12.00 -2.27 7.60
CA LYS A 79 12.23 -3.70 7.83
C LYS A 79 11.53 -4.20 9.10
N ALA A 80 11.55 -3.40 10.16
CA ALA A 80 10.88 -3.74 11.42
C ALA A 80 9.38 -3.98 11.22
N GLN A 81 8.72 -3.10 10.44
CA GLN A 81 7.31 -3.26 10.11
C GLN A 81 7.06 -4.54 9.29
N SER A 82 7.88 -4.80 8.27
CA SER A 82 7.73 -6.00 7.44
C SER A 82 7.97 -7.29 8.23
N TRP A 83 8.86 -7.24 9.22
CA TRP A 83 9.10 -8.36 10.13
C TRP A 83 7.89 -8.65 11.01
N GLN A 84 7.20 -7.61 11.51
CA GLN A 84 5.96 -7.79 12.27
C GLN A 84 4.89 -8.51 11.43
N ASP A 85 4.75 -8.17 10.14
CA ASP A 85 3.82 -8.88 9.25
C ASP A 85 4.18 -10.38 9.15
N MET A 86 5.46 -10.71 9.02
CA MET A 86 5.91 -12.11 8.94
C MET A 86 5.64 -12.88 10.23
N LEU A 87 5.80 -12.25 11.39
CA LEU A 87 5.44 -12.85 12.68
C LEU A 87 3.93 -13.10 12.79
N MET A 88 3.10 -12.19 12.27
CA MET A 88 1.65 -12.41 12.19
C MET A 88 1.31 -13.61 11.31
N ILE A 89 1.95 -13.74 10.13
CA ILE A 89 1.78 -14.89 9.24
C ILE A 89 2.20 -16.18 9.95
N LYS A 90 3.38 -16.20 10.59
CA LYS A 90 3.86 -17.36 11.35
C LYS A 90 2.85 -17.79 12.41
N LYS A 91 2.30 -16.83 13.18
CA LYS A 91 1.28 -17.10 14.19
C LYS A 91 0.01 -17.68 13.57
N ALA A 92 -0.47 -17.11 12.47
CA ALA A 92 -1.65 -17.61 11.76
C ALA A 92 -1.45 -19.04 11.25
N LEU A 93 -0.27 -19.37 10.71
CA LEU A 93 0.07 -20.71 10.26
C LEU A 93 0.15 -21.71 11.42
N SER A 94 0.71 -21.32 12.57
CA SER A 94 0.78 -22.20 13.75
C SER A 94 -0.58 -22.50 14.40
N THR A 95 -1.57 -21.63 14.22
CA THR A 95 -2.93 -21.85 14.76
C THR A 95 -3.78 -22.75 13.87
N VAL A 96 -3.37 -22.95 12.60
CA VAL A 96 -4.09 -23.78 11.62
C VAL A 96 -3.53 -25.21 11.58
N ALA A 97 -2.42 -25.48 12.27
CA ALA A 97 -1.87 -26.82 12.50
C ALA A 97 -2.45 -27.45 13.78
#